data_AF-A0A3M1GUK3-F1
#
_entry.id   AF-A0A3M1GUK3-F1
#
_cell.length_a   1.000
_cell.length_b   1.000
_cell.length_c   1.000
_cell.angle_alpha   90.00
_cell.angle_beta   90.00
_cell.angle_gamma   90.00
#
_symmetry.space_group_name_H-M   'P 1'
#
loop_
_entity.id
_entity.type
_entity.pdbx_description
1 polymer ?
#
loop_
_entity_poly.entity_id
_entity_poly.type
_entity_poly.pdbx_seq_one_letter_code
_entity_poly.pdbx_strand_id
1 'polypeptide(L)'
;MKTLFTPQELEEKILKGEGLLLAGDEELLRNLPKGNWIGGTIPYFMSEKGGLCTQEEIQAVTLPDFLGDLRIKAYCPQEIGKIAQDYPEHGISFIVMPGGSEIHQKYAKEVYNYPQIFNRPLVGWITGIKLEDMAKVSPKVFDGQKREVFEDKALVLHASLPENIFAKIDIVNIFEQGEGDTFVFLENGFSAKECLVNGEKRNFAEYVREKNLDIRLPLVTNLFGSMINTSFQEVREDEVTFYAPVFEGLEYRQAKAVEDYEKEFEKRLSQLQIEPLFSCNCILNYLY
;
A
#
# COMPACT_ATOMS: atom_id res chain seq x y z
N MET A 1 8.45 -15.94 -12.17
CA MET A 1 7.81 -15.22 -13.29
C MET A 1 8.52 -13.89 -13.44
N LYS A 2 8.77 -13.38 -14.65
CA LYS A 2 9.39 -12.06 -14.87
C LYS A 2 8.41 -10.96 -14.42
N THR A 3 8.85 -10.05 -13.56
CA THR A 3 7.99 -8.97 -13.04
C THR A 3 8.38 -7.58 -13.54
N LEU A 4 9.64 -7.37 -13.92
CA LEU A 4 10.16 -6.11 -14.43
C LEU A 4 10.25 -6.14 -15.95
N PHE A 5 9.83 -5.07 -16.61
CA PHE A 5 9.76 -4.97 -18.07
C PHE A 5 10.33 -3.63 -18.55
N THR A 6 10.93 -3.64 -19.73
CA THR A 6 11.27 -2.38 -20.42
C THR A 6 9.99 -1.73 -21.00
N PRO A 7 9.99 -0.42 -21.29
CA PRO A 7 8.85 0.24 -21.94
C PRO A 7 8.44 -0.42 -23.26
N GLN A 8 9.40 -0.89 -24.05
CA GLN A 8 9.13 -1.55 -25.33
C GLN A 8 8.40 -2.89 -25.14
N GLU A 9 8.80 -3.69 -24.15
CA GLU A 9 8.13 -4.95 -23.85
C GLU A 9 6.69 -4.72 -23.35
N LEU A 10 6.46 -3.64 -22.60
CA LEU A 10 5.11 -3.28 -22.16
C LEU A 10 4.23 -2.73 -23.27
N GLU A 11 4.80 -1.95 -24.19
CA GLU A 11 4.08 -1.48 -25.37
C GLU A 11 3.47 -2.66 -26.15
N GLU A 12 4.22 -3.74 -26.36
CA GLU A 12 3.69 -4.95 -27.02
C GLU A 12 2.49 -5.56 -26.29
N LYS A 13 2.53 -5.61 -24.95
CA LYS A 13 1.44 -6.13 -24.12
C LYS A 13 0.20 -5.23 -24.17
N ILE A 14 0.42 -3.91 -24.07
CA ILE A 14 -0.64 -2.92 -24.14
C ILE A 14 -1.34 -2.97 -25.50
N LEU A 15 -0.57 -3.07 -26.60
CA LEU A 15 -1.12 -3.15 -27.96
C LEU A 15 -1.88 -4.46 -28.23
N LYS A 16 -1.58 -5.54 -27.51
CA LYS A 16 -2.39 -6.77 -27.51
C LYS A 16 -3.71 -6.64 -26.76
N GLY A 17 -3.92 -5.54 -26.03
CA GLY A 17 -5.11 -5.30 -25.24
C GLY A 17 -5.09 -5.94 -23.85
N GLU A 18 -3.94 -6.43 -23.40
CA GLU A 18 -3.78 -7.03 -22.06
C GLU A 18 -4.19 -6.03 -20.96
N GLY A 19 -4.85 -6.54 -19.93
CA GLY A 19 -5.10 -5.78 -18.69
C GLY A 19 -3.83 -5.73 -17.85
N LEU A 20 -3.37 -4.55 -17.40
CA LEU A 20 -2.11 -4.42 -16.66
C LEU A 20 -2.25 -3.56 -15.40
N LEU A 21 -1.52 -3.95 -14.36
CA LEU A 21 -1.24 -3.11 -13.18
C LEU A 21 0.25 -2.76 -13.22
N LEU A 22 0.57 -1.46 -13.23
CA LEU A 22 1.93 -0.98 -13.50
C LEU A 22 2.50 -0.15 -12.34
N ALA A 23 3.76 -0.37 -12.00
CA ALA A 23 4.50 0.40 -11.01
C ALA A 23 5.85 0.80 -11.60
N GLY A 24 6.17 2.10 -11.66
CA GLY A 24 7.32 2.57 -12.42
C GLY A 24 7.70 4.01 -12.17
N ASP A 25 8.77 4.48 -12.82
CA ASP A 25 9.12 5.90 -12.84
C ASP A 25 8.11 6.74 -13.65
N GLU A 26 7.93 8.01 -13.29
CA GLU A 26 7.01 8.93 -13.94
C GLU A 26 7.30 9.07 -15.45
N GLU A 27 8.57 9.20 -15.85
CA GLU A 27 8.93 9.40 -17.25
C GLU A 27 8.60 8.17 -18.10
N LEU A 28 8.84 6.98 -17.56
CA LEU A 28 8.51 5.73 -18.25
C LEU A 28 6.99 5.58 -18.43
N LEU A 29 6.22 5.77 -17.35
CA LEU A 29 4.76 5.62 -17.37
C LEU A 29 4.08 6.63 -18.31
N ARG A 30 4.59 7.87 -18.39
CA ARG A 30 4.08 8.90 -19.31
C ARG A 30 4.21 8.53 -20.79
N ASN A 31 5.23 7.74 -21.13
CA ASN A 31 5.55 7.38 -22.50
C ASN A 31 4.84 6.10 -22.99
N LEU A 32 4.12 5.39 -22.12
CA LEU A 32 3.36 4.21 -22.51
C LEU A 32 2.14 4.57 -23.39
N PRO A 33 1.76 3.70 -24.34
CA PRO A 33 0.57 3.90 -25.16
C PRO A 33 -0.73 3.73 -24.36
N LYS A 34 -1.85 4.15 -24.97
CA LYS A 34 -3.19 3.92 -24.41
C LYS A 34 -3.48 2.42 -24.32
N GLY A 35 -4.14 2.00 -23.25
CA GLY A 35 -4.70 0.65 -23.12
C GLY A 35 -5.31 0.37 -21.76
N ASN A 36 -5.53 -0.92 -21.46
CA ASN A 36 -6.28 -1.36 -20.28
C ASN A 36 -5.39 -1.45 -19.04
N TRP A 37 -4.88 -0.32 -18.56
CA TRP A 37 -3.97 -0.33 -17.43
C TRP A 37 -4.18 0.83 -16.46
N ILE A 38 -3.93 0.56 -15.19
CA ILE A 38 -3.71 1.58 -14.17
C ILE A 38 -2.28 1.49 -13.68
N GLY A 39 -1.67 2.62 -13.36
CA GLY A 39 -0.30 2.62 -12.86
C GLY A 39 -0.04 3.66 -11.79
N GLY A 40 1.04 3.46 -11.05
CA GLY A 40 1.46 4.33 -9.98
C GLY A 40 2.97 4.55 -9.99
N THR A 41 3.39 5.77 -9.66
CA THR A 41 4.83 6.05 -9.54
C THR A 41 5.41 5.26 -8.38
N ILE A 42 6.55 4.60 -8.56
CA ILE A 42 7.44 4.07 -7.50
C ILE A 42 8.69 3.51 -8.20
N PRO A 43 9.91 3.81 -7.73
CA PRO A 43 11.13 3.26 -8.33
C PRO A 43 11.68 2.04 -7.57
N TYR A 44 11.03 1.61 -6.49
CA TYR A 44 11.47 0.54 -5.60
C TYR A 44 10.62 -0.72 -5.79
N PHE A 45 11.28 -1.85 -6.02
CA PHE A 45 10.62 -3.11 -6.34
C PHE A 45 11.22 -4.28 -5.57
N MET A 46 10.36 -5.23 -5.20
CA MET A 46 10.77 -6.58 -4.87
C MET A 46 10.53 -7.43 -6.12
N SER A 47 11.61 -7.83 -6.79
CA SER A 47 11.57 -8.52 -8.09
C SER A 47 12.13 -9.93 -7.99
N GLU A 48 12.08 -10.68 -9.09
CA GLU A 48 12.75 -11.98 -9.21
C GLU A 48 14.28 -11.91 -9.03
N LYS A 49 14.87 -10.70 -9.07
CA LYS A 49 16.29 -10.45 -8.82
C LYS A 49 16.57 -9.96 -7.39
N GLY A 50 15.56 -9.95 -6.52
CA GLY A 50 15.61 -9.33 -5.19
C GLY A 50 15.14 -7.87 -5.20
N GLY A 51 15.49 -7.14 -4.15
CA GLY A 51 15.20 -5.71 -4.00
C GLY A 51 15.95 -4.88 -5.04
N LEU A 52 15.23 -4.07 -5.82
CA LEU A 52 15.80 -3.20 -6.85
C LEU A 52 15.24 -1.78 -6.78
N CYS A 53 16.10 -0.78 -6.94
CA CYS A 53 15.71 0.59 -7.25
C CYS A 53 16.11 0.90 -8.70
N THR A 54 15.15 1.22 -9.57
CA THR A 54 15.41 1.50 -10.99
C THR A 54 14.41 2.51 -11.55
N GLN A 55 14.88 3.27 -12.56
CA GLN A 55 14.07 4.18 -13.37
C GLN A 55 14.10 3.78 -14.86
N GLU A 56 14.56 2.56 -15.16
CA GLU A 56 14.71 2.03 -16.53
C GLU A 56 13.70 0.92 -16.84
N GLU A 57 13.17 0.27 -15.80
CA GLU A 57 12.20 -0.82 -15.88
C GLU A 57 10.92 -0.45 -15.13
N ILE A 58 9.80 -1.06 -15.55
CA ILE A 58 8.49 -0.94 -14.93
C ILE A 58 8.09 -2.33 -14.42
N GLN A 59 7.67 -2.41 -13.16
CA GLN A 59 7.05 -3.61 -12.64
C GLN A 59 5.62 -3.73 -13.18
N ALA A 60 5.27 -4.90 -13.73
CA ALA A 60 3.97 -5.14 -14.31
C ALA A 60 3.37 -6.47 -13.86
N VAL A 61 2.06 -6.43 -13.58
CA VAL A 61 1.22 -7.61 -13.39
C VAL A 61 0.20 -7.64 -14.51
N THR A 62 0.22 -8.72 -15.30
CA THR A 62 -0.81 -8.98 -16.31
C THR A 62 -2.03 -9.59 -15.63
N LEU A 63 -3.17 -8.92 -15.79
CA LEU A 63 -4.46 -9.40 -15.35
C LEU A 63 -4.90 -10.59 -16.21
N PRO A 64 -5.55 -11.62 -15.65
CA PRO A 64 -5.92 -12.80 -16.41
C PRO A 64 -6.99 -12.51 -17.45
N ASP A 65 -6.91 -13.19 -18.59
CA ASP A 65 -7.86 -13.03 -19.70
C ASP A 65 -9.29 -13.50 -19.36
N PHE A 66 -9.48 -14.21 -18.24
CA PHE A 66 -10.80 -14.59 -17.75
C PHE A 66 -11.52 -13.46 -17.01
N LEU A 67 -10.84 -12.36 -16.67
CA LEU A 67 -11.52 -11.18 -16.14
C LEU A 67 -12.45 -10.63 -17.21
N GLY A 68 -13.65 -10.23 -16.80
CA GLY A 68 -14.60 -9.57 -17.67
C GLY A 68 -14.20 -8.10 -17.91
N ASP A 69 -15.21 -7.26 -18.10
CA ASP A 69 -15.01 -5.84 -18.37
C ASP A 69 -14.12 -5.16 -17.31
N LEU A 70 -13.09 -4.46 -17.79
CA LEU A 70 -12.18 -3.65 -16.98
C LEU A 70 -12.62 -2.18 -17.05
N ARG A 71 -13.14 -1.67 -15.94
CA ARG A 71 -13.61 -0.28 -15.82
C ARG A 71 -12.71 0.52 -14.89
N ILE A 72 -12.04 1.53 -15.45
CA ILE A 72 -11.18 2.44 -14.69
C ILE A 72 -11.97 3.69 -14.28
N LYS A 73 -11.92 4.04 -12.99
CA LYS A 73 -12.55 5.24 -12.44
C LYS A 73 -11.61 5.96 -11.49
N ALA A 74 -11.51 7.28 -11.64
CA ALA A 74 -10.82 8.16 -10.72
C ALA A 74 -11.81 8.70 -9.67
N TYR A 75 -11.38 8.81 -8.42
CA TYR A 75 -12.16 9.31 -7.29
C TYR A 75 -11.42 10.45 -6.62
N CYS A 76 -12.08 11.58 -6.45
CA CYS A 76 -11.57 12.68 -5.63
C CYS A 76 -11.86 12.45 -4.13
N PRO A 77 -11.31 13.29 -3.21
CA PRO A 77 -11.55 13.14 -1.77
C PRO A 77 -13.03 13.18 -1.37
N GLN A 78 -13.90 13.81 -2.17
CA GLN A 78 -15.34 13.88 -1.89
C GLN A 78 -16.09 12.62 -2.36
N GLU A 79 -15.48 11.81 -3.24
CA GLU A 79 -16.09 10.64 -3.86
C GLU A 79 -15.54 9.32 -3.33
N ILE A 80 -14.37 9.32 -2.69
CA ILE A 80 -13.67 8.10 -2.26
C ILE A 80 -14.51 7.19 -1.35
N GLY A 81 -15.36 7.76 -0.49
CA GLY A 81 -16.27 6.99 0.35
C GLY A 81 -17.38 6.26 -0.40
N LYS A 82 -17.47 6.44 -1.74
CA LYS A 82 -18.47 5.85 -2.62
C LYS A 82 -17.90 4.78 -3.54
N ILE A 83 -16.62 4.37 -3.40
CA ILE A 83 -16.00 3.32 -4.23
C ILE A 83 -16.89 2.07 -4.34
N ALA A 84 -17.55 1.68 -3.24
CA ALA A 84 -18.37 0.48 -3.21
C ALA A 84 -19.59 0.51 -4.15
N GLN A 85 -20.07 1.70 -4.53
CA GLN A 85 -21.18 1.85 -5.49
C GLN A 85 -20.78 1.41 -6.91
N ASP A 86 -19.49 1.35 -7.16
CA ASP A 86 -18.90 0.99 -8.44
C ASP A 86 -18.33 -0.44 -8.45
N TYR A 87 -18.49 -1.17 -7.37
CA TYR A 87 -18.11 -2.58 -7.37
C TYR A 87 -18.95 -3.39 -8.36
N PRO A 88 -18.31 -4.29 -9.14
CA PRO A 88 -19.04 -5.30 -9.87
C PRO A 88 -19.86 -6.17 -8.92
N GLU A 89 -21.00 -6.68 -9.39
CA GLU A 89 -21.82 -7.64 -8.63
C GLU A 89 -21.03 -8.91 -8.26
N HIS A 90 -20.11 -9.32 -9.11
CA HIS A 90 -19.16 -10.38 -8.81
C HIS A 90 -17.82 -10.01 -9.42
N GLY A 91 -16.84 -9.64 -8.58
CA GLY A 91 -15.62 -9.04 -9.09
C GLY A 91 -14.59 -8.70 -8.02
N ILE A 92 -13.51 -8.08 -8.49
CA ILE A 92 -12.40 -7.54 -7.71
C ILE A 92 -12.11 -6.12 -8.17
N SER A 93 -11.58 -5.29 -7.27
CA SER A 93 -11.12 -3.95 -7.61
C SER A 93 -9.66 -3.75 -7.20
N PHE A 94 -8.89 -3.09 -8.06
CA PHE A 94 -7.50 -2.72 -7.82
C PHE A 94 -7.41 -1.20 -7.65
N ILE A 95 -6.81 -0.72 -6.57
CA ILE A 95 -6.72 0.72 -6.25
C ILE A 95 -5.27 1.20 -6.17
N VAL A 96 -4.99 2.34 -6.80
CA VAL A 96 -3.72 3.06 -6.63
C VAL A 96 -4.00 4.47 -6.13
N MET A 97 -3.20 4.94 -5.18
CA MET A 97 -3.37 6.26 -4.55
C MET A 97 -2.04 6.99 -4.40
N PRO A 98 -1.97 8.30 -4.74
CA PRO A 98 -0.75 9.07 -4.59
C PRO A 98 -0.38 9.25 -3.11
N GLY A 99 0.81 8.76 -2.72
CA GLY A 99 1.29 8.85 -1.34
C GLY A 99 1.39 10.28 -0.82
N GLY A 100 1.04 10.46 0.45
CA GLY A 100 1.03 11.77 1.14
C GLY A 100 -0.09 12.74 0.75
N SER A 101 -0.83 12.50 -0.34
CA SER A 101 -1.93 13.34 -0.80
C SER A 101 -3.13 13.40 0.16
N GLU A 102 -4.02 14.38 -0.02
CA GLU A 102 -5.28 14.48 0.73
C GLU A 102 -6.15 13.22 0.56
N ILE A 103 -6.23 12.69 -0.67
CA ILE A 103 -7.02 11.48 -0.95
C ILE A 103 -6.49 10.26 -0.19
N HIS A 104 -5.17 10.09 -0.13
CA HIS A 104 -4.52 9.02 0.63
C HIS A 104 -4.81 9.17 2.13
N GLN A 105 -4.61 10.36 2.68
CA GLN A 105 -4.84 10.62 4.11
C GLN A 105 -6.30 10.39 4.50
N LYS A 106 -7.23 10.83 3.66
CA LYS A 106 -8.67 10.68 3.90
C LYS A 106 -9.07 9.21 3.88
N TYR A 107 -8.66 8.47 2.84
CA TYR A 107 -8.93 7.03 2.77
C TYR A 107 -8.38 6.30 3.99
N ALA A 108 -7.09 6.51 4.32
CA ALA A 108 -6.43 5.80 5.42
C ALA A 108 -7.10 6.04 6.79
N LYS A 109 -7.65 7.23 7.03
CA LYS A 109 -8.31 7.58 8.30
C LYS A 109 -9.78 7.15 8.34
N GLU A 110 -10.48 7.19 7.22
CA GLU A 110 -11.94 7.09 7.20
C GLU A 110 -12.47 5.79 6.57
N VAL A 111 -11.61 4.93 5.98
CA VAL A 111 -12.06 3.75 5.22
C VAL A 111 -13.05 2.87 5.98
N TYR A 112 -12.88 2.70 7.29
CA TYR A 112 -13.78 1.88 8.12
C TYR A 112 -15.21 2.43 8.23
N ASN A 113 -15.41 3.71 7.92
CA ASN A 113 -16.71 4.37 7.92
C ASN A 113 -17.39 4.34 6.54
N TYR A 114 -16.71 3.84 5.50
CA TYR A 114 -17.24 3.83 4.14
C TYR A 114 -18.25 2.70 3.97
N PRO A 115 -19.52 3.01 3.62
CA PRO A 115 -20.54 1.98 3.49
C PRO A 115 -20.12 0.93 2.46
N GLN A 116 -20.23 -0.35 2.84
CA GLN A 116 -20.05 -1.49 1.94
C GLN A 116 -18.64 -1.63 1.34
N ILE A 117 -17.64 -0.86 1.81
CA ILE A 117 -16.27 -0.89 1.27
C ILE A 117 -15.64 -2.30 1.34
N PHE A 118 -15.99 -3.08 2.35
CA PHE A 118 -15.48 -4.45 2.53
C PHE A 118 -16.39 -5.53 1.93
N ASN A 119 -17.44 -5.16 1.19
CA ASN A 119 -18.34 -6.14 0.57
C ASN A 119 -17.71 -6.86 -0.63
N ARG A 120 -16.65 -6.31 -1.22
CA ARG A 120 -15.90 -6.92 -2.34
C ARG A 120 -14.39 -6.79 -2.12
N PRO A 121 -13.60 -7.70 -2.72
CA PRO A 121 -12.15 -7.59 -2.70
C PRO A 121 -11.68 -6.26 -3.30
N LEU A 122 -11.00 -5.46 -2.48
CA LEU A 122 -10.32 -4.22 -2.87
C LEU A 122 -8.86 -4.32 -2.42
N VAL A 123 -7.93 -4.33 -3.37
CA VAL A 123 -6.49 -4.46 -3.10
C VAL A 123 -5.70 -3.44 -3.90
N GLY A 124 -4.55 -3.02 -3.39
CA GLY A 124 -3.65 -2.18 -4.17
C GLY A 124 -2.63 -1.48 -3.30
N TRP A 125 -2.02 -0.43 -3.83
CA TRP A 125 -0.85 0.18 -3.21
C TRP A 125 -0.89 1.70 -3.22
N ILE A 126 -0.11 2.27 -2.31
CA ILE A 126 0.16 3.70 -2.25
C ILE A 126 1.39 3.97 -3.12
N THR A 127 1.25 4.87 -4.08
CA THR A 127 2.33 5.24 -4.99
C THR A 127 3.34 6.12 -4.26
N GLY A 128 4.59 6.06 -4.69
CA GLY A 128 5.69 6.80 -4.12
C GLY A 128 6.62 7.38 -5.17
N ILE A 129 7.72 7.91 -4.70
CA ILE A 129 8.82 8.46 -5.49
C ILE A 129 10.12 8.06 -4.81
N LYS A 130 11.27 8.42 -5.38
CA LYS A 130 12.54 8.29 -4.68
C LYS A 130 12.51 9.04 -3.34
N LEU A 131 13.06 8.43 -2.29
CA LEU A 131 13.10 9.02 -0.95
C LEU A 131 13.87 10.36 -0.93
N GLU A 132 14.92 10.50 -1.76
CA GLU A 132 15.72 11.73 -1.91
C GLU A 132 14.97 12.90 -2.58
N ASP A 133 13.85 12.61 -3.23
CA ASP A 133 12.98 13.57 -3.90
C ASP A 133 11.72 13.88 -3.09
N MET A 134 11.62 13.34 -1.86
CA MET A 134 10.59 13.73 -0.91
C MET A 134 10.62 15.25 -0.73
N ALA A 135 9.44 15.87 -0.81
CA ALA A 135 9.20 17.32 -0.86
C ALA A 135 9.49 18.06 -2.19
N LYS A 136 10.07 17.40 -3.20
CA LYS A 136 10.31 18.00 -4.53
C LYS A 136 9.31 17.54 -5.58
N VAL A 137 8.94 16.27 -5.52
CA VAL A 137 8.06 15.63 -6.50
C VAL A 137 6.86 15.01 -5.77
N SER A 138 5.67 15.09 -6.37
CA SER A 138 4.47 14.40 -5.89
C SER A 138 4.39 12.99 -6.48
N PRO A 139 4.06 11.96 -5.68
CA PRO A 139 3.63 10.67 -6.22
C PRO A 139 2.38 10.83 -7.11
N LYS A 140 2.27 10.02 -8.15
CA LYS A 140 1.18 10.11 -9.13
C LYS A 140 0.56 8.76 -9.44
N VAL A 141 -0.64 8.81 -9.99
CA VAL A 141 -1.37 7.67 -10.58
C VAL A 141 -1.70 7.96 -12.04
N PHE A 142 -1.81 6.91 -12.84
CA PHE A 142 -1.96 6.97 -14.30
C PHE A 142 -3.14 6.13 -14.76
N ASP A 143 -4.08 6.76 -15.49
CA ASP A 143 -5.15 6.09 -16.23
C ASP A 143 -4.66 5.80 -17.65
N GLY A 144 -4.37 4.54 -17.96
CA GLY A 144 -3.90 4.10 -19.26
C GLY A 144 -4.94 4.19 -20.37
N GLN A 145 -6.23 4.13 -20.07
CA GLN A 145 -7.29 4.20 -21.08
C GLN A 145 -7.42 5.64 -21.59
N LYS A 146 -7.37 6.61 -20.68
CA LYS A 146 -7.54 8.04 -20.99
C LYS A 146 -6.22 8.79 -21.17
N ARG A 147 -5.10 8.21 -20.71
CA ARG A 147 -3.80 8.89 -20.52
C ARG A 147 -3.92 10.11 -19.61
N GLU A 148 -4.66 9.96 -18.52
CA GLU A 148 -4.78 10.99 -17.49
C GLU A 148 -3.79 10.68 -16.35
N VAL A 149 -3.31 11.74 -15.71
CA VAL A 149 -2.36 11.66 -14.59
C VAL A 149 -2.95 12.45 -13.44
N PHE A 150 -2.92 11.88 -12.24
CA PHE A 150 -3.46 12.53 -11.04
C PHE A 150 -2.47 12.46 -9.89
N GLU A 151 -2.46 13.51 -9.06
CA GLU A 151 -1.71 13.59 -7.79
C GLU A 151 -2.63 13.73 -6.57
N ASP A 152 -3.94 13.88 -6.82
CA ASP A 152 -4.98 14.21 -5.85
C ASP A 152 -6.17 13.25 -5.89
N LYS A 153 -6.12 12.21 -6.74
CA LYS A 153 -7.19 11.23 -6.92
C LYS A 153 -6.70 9.81 -6.73
N ALA A 154 -7.60 8.96 -6.21
CA ALA A 154 -7.42 7.52 -6.25
C ALA A 154 -7.88 7.03 -7.62
N LEU A 155 -7.17 6.07 -8.19
CA LEU A 155 -7.57 5.42 -9.42
C LEU A 155 -7.91 3.96 -9.12
N VAL A 156 -9.11 3.53 -9.49
CA VAL A 156 -9.60 2.17 -9.24
C VAL A 156 -9.93 1.50 -10.56
N LEU A 157 -9.36 0.32 -10.78
CA LEU A 157 -9.75 -0.60 -11.85
C LEU A 157 -10.70 -1.63 -11.26
N HIS A 158 -11.96 -1.58 -11.69
CA HIS A 158 -12.98 -2.56 -11.34
C HIS A 158 -13.03 -3.65 -12.41
N ALA A 159 -12.92 -4.92 -12.00
CA ALA A 159 -12.93 -6.07 -12.90
C ALA A 159 -13.98 -7.08 -12.46
N SER A 160 -14.85 -7.47 -13.40
CA SER A 160 -15.81 -8.56 -13.17
C SER A 160 -15.12 -9.91 -13.20
N LEU A 161 -15.63 -10.85 -12.39
CA LEU A 161 -15.16 -12.22 -12.34
C LEU A 161 -16.21 -13.17 -12.94
N PRO A 162 -15.79 -14.31 -13.53
CA PRO A 162 -16.69 -15.41 -13.80
C PRO A 162 -17.34 -15.94 -12.52
N GLU A 163 -18.59 -16.40 -12.59
CA GLU A 163 -19.37 -16.86 -11.42
C GLU A 163 -18.67 -17.98 -10.61
N ASN A 164 -17.85 -18.79 -11.27
CA ASN A 164 -17.12 -19.91 -10.67
C ASN A 164 -15.75 -19.53 -10.08
N ILE A 165 -15.36 -18.25 -10.11
CA ILE A 165 -14.08 -17.75 -9.59
C ILE A 165 -14.37 -16.69 -8.53
N PHE A 166 -13.79 -16.81 -7.34
CA PHE A 166 -13.83 -15.75 -6.34
C PHE A 166 -12.40 -15.27 -6.05
N ALA A 167 -12.25 -13.97 -5.82
CA ALA A 167 -10.99 -13.40 -5.38
C ALA A 167 -10.88 -13.41 -3.85
N LYS A 168 -9.70 -13.74 -3.35
CA LYS A 168 -9.33 -13.67 -1.93
C LYS A 168 -8.15 -12.73 -1.79
N ILE A 169 -8.23 -11.84 -0.80
CA ILE A 169 -7.10 -10.98 -0.38
C ILE A 169 -6.60 -11.51 0.96
N ASP A 170 -5.29 -11.50 1.12
CA ASP A 170 -4.63 -11.90 2.36
C ASP A 170 -3.43 -10.99 2.64
N ILE A 171 -2.95 -10.99 3.88
CA ILE A 171 -1.79 -10.19 4.30
C ILE A 171 -0.72 -11.13 4.85
N VAL A 172 0.50 -10.99 4.35
CA VAL A 172 1.67 -11.63 4.93
C VAL A 172 2.34 -10.63 5.87
N ASN A 173 2.13 -10.80 7.17
CA ASN A 173 2.80 -10.02 8.19
C ASN A 173 3.75 -10.92 9.00
N ILE A 174 5.03 -10.56 9.03
CA ILE A 174 6.06 -11.26 9.81
C ILE A 174 6.23 -10.67 11.22
N PHE A 175 5.65 -9.51 11.48
CA PHE A 175 5.76 -8.83 12.76
C PHE A 175 4.66 -9.29 13.71
N GLU A 176 5.05 -9.51 14.96
CA GLU A 176 4.16 -9.82 16.08
C GLU A 176 4.36 -8.78 17.18
N GLN A 177 3.33 -8.51 17.98
CA GLN A 177 3.47 -7.66 19.16
C GLN A 177 4.55 -8.22 20.10
N GLY A 178 5.45 -7.35 20.56
CA GLY A 178 6.40 -7.67 21.61
C GLY A 178 5.77 -7.63 23.01
N GLU A 179 6.58 -7.94 24.01
CA GLU A 179 6.20 -7.95 25.43
C GLU A 179 6.42 -6.57 26.11
N GLY A 180 6.75 -5.55 25.32
CA GLY A 180 7.00 -4.19 25.81
C GLY A 180 5.73 -3.45 26.23
N ASP A 181 5.90 -2.16 26.55
CA ASP A 181 4.80 -1.30 26.99
C ASP A 181 3.69 -1.14 25.94
N THR A 182 2.52 -0.76 26.44
CA THR A 182 1.35 -0.44 25.63
C THR A 182 1.31 1.04 25.28
N PHE A 183 0.90 1.34 24.05
CA PHE A 183 0.66 2.69 23.58
C PHE A 183 -0.78 2.80 23.10
N VAL A 184 -1.53 3.74 23.67
CA VAL A 184 -2.88 4.11 23.20
C VAL A 184 -2.87 5.55 22.76
N PHE A 185 -3.09 5.79 21.47
CA PHE A 185 -3.09 7.13 20.91
C PHE A 185 -4.42 7.85 21.20
N LEU A 186 -4.32 9.16 21.41
CA LEU A 186 -5.45 10.00 21.80
C LEU A 186 -6.25 10.54 20.60
N GLU A 187 -5.68 10.46 19.40
CA GLU A 187 -6.28 10.97 18.17
C GLU A 187 -5.85 10.10 16.98
N ASN A 188 -6.67 10.07 15.94
CA ASN A 188 -6.29 9.45 14.65
C ASN A 188 -5.29 10.35 13.92
N GLY A 189 -4.15 9.81 13.48
CA GLY A 189 -3.16 10.67 12.83
C GLY A 189 -1.95 9.94 12.24
N PHE A 190 -1.25 10.63 11.34
CA PHE A 190 0.08 10.21 10.85
C PHE A 190 1.21 10.73 11.76
N SER A 191 0.86 11.38 12.86
CA SER A 191 1.81 11.79 13.90
C SER A 191 1.17 11.72 15.28
N ALA A 192 2.02 11.64 16.30
CA ALA A 192 1.61 11.67 17.69
C ALA A 192 2.62 12.45 18.54
N LYS A 193 2.10 13.40 19.31
CA LYS A 193 2.88 14.11 20.35
C LYS A 193 2.76 13.41 21.69
N GLU A 194 1.55 13.01 22.04
CA GLU A 194 1.21 12.38 23.31
C GLU A 194 0.46 11.07 23.07
N CYS A 195 0.67 10.10 23.95
CA CYS A 195 -0.13 8.88 24.03
C CYS A 195 -0.24 8.43 25.49
N LEU A 196 -1.12 7.47 25.75
CA LEU A 196 -1.12 6.76 27.03
C LEU A 196 -0.11 5.63 26.94
N VAL A 197 0.94 5.69 27.76
CA VAL A 197 1.88 4.60 27.98
C VAL A 197 1.44 3.83 29.21
N ASN A 198 1.02 2.58 29.06
CA ASN A 198 0.46 1.78 30.16
C ASN A 198 -0.64 2.52 30.95
N GLY A 199 -1.46 3.30 30.24
CA GLY A 199 -2.55 4.11 30.82
C GLY A 199 -2.14 5.49 31.32
N GLU A 200 -0.85 5.82 31.38
CA GLU A 200 -0.36 7.14 31.81
C GLU A 200 -0.07 8.04 30.61
N LYS A 201 -0.61 9.27 30.63
CA LYS A 201 -0.37 10.23 29.55
C LYS A 201 1.09 10.70 29.56
N ARG A 202 1.79 10.55 28.44
CA ARG A 202 3.20 10.88 28.26
C ARG A 202 3.44 11.54 26.91
N ASN A 203 4.49 12.37 26.82
CA ASN A 203 5.06 12.74 25.53
C ASN A 203 5.68 11.49 24.87
N PHE A 204 5.22 11.15 23.67
CA PHE A 204 5.62 9.91 23.01
C PHE A 204 7.05 9.98 22.46
N ALA A 205 7.47 11.11 21.91
CA ALA A 205 8.83 11.28 21.38
C ALA A 205 9.89 11.23 22.49
N GLU A 206 9.62 11.84 23.64
CA GLU A 206 10.47 11.70 24.84
C GLU A 206 10.53 10.25 25.30
N TYR A 207 9.38 9.55 25.33
CA TYR A 207 9.33 8.15 25.73
C TYR A 207 10.17 7.24 24.83
N VAL A 208 10.04 7.42 23.51
CA VAL A 208 10.80 6.68 22.50
C VAL A 208 12.30 6.81 22.75
N ARG A 209 12.80 8.02 23.06
CA ARG A 209 14.21 8.25 23.38
C ARG A 209 14.61 7.71 24.75
N GLU A 210 13.82 7.97 25.79
CA GLU A 210 14.09 7.53 27.16
C GLU A 210 14.24 6.01 27.22
N LYS A 211 13.36 5.27 26.55
CA LYS A 211 13.38 3.80 26.51
C LYS A 211 14.24 3.21 25.39
N ASN A 212 14.84 4.04 24.54
CA ASN A 212 15.61 3.62 23.37
C ASN A 212 14.85 2.61 22.51
N LEU A 213 13.59 2.91 22.18
CA LEU A 213 12.80 2.03 21.31
C LEU A 213 13.47 1.88 19.94
N ASP A 214 13.49 0.66 19.39
CA ASP A 214 14.05 0.41 18.06
C ASP A 214 13.10 0.88 16.97
N ILE A 215 13.26 2.12 16.50
CA ILE A 215 12.38 2.74 15.50
C ILE A 215 12.40 2.04 14.14
N ARG A 216 13.29 1.06 13.91
CA ARG A 216 13.22 0.18 12.75
C ARG A 216 12.08 -0.82 12.86
N LEU A 217 11.66 -1.17 14.08
CA LEU A 217 10.53 -2.08 14.31
C LEU A 217 9.21 -1.28 14.34
N PRO A 218 8.15 -1.76 13.67
CA PRO A 218 6.86 -1.08 13.69
C PRO A 218 6.19 -1.19 15.06
N LEU A 219 5.22 -0.31 15.28
CA LEU A 219 4.16 -0.58 16.24
C LEU A 219 3.16 -1.57 15.63
N VAL A 220 2.67 -2.52 16.41
CA VAL A 220 1.72 -3.55 15.97
C VAL A 220 0.45 -3.43 16.81
N THR A 221 -0.70 -3.41 16.14
CA THR A 221 -2.02 -3.42 16.78
C THR A 221 -2.90 -4.53 16.20
N ASN A 222 -3.83 -5.02 17.00
CA ASN A 222 -4.86 -5.94 16.53
C ASN A 222 -6.08 -5.14 16.06
N LEU A 223 -6.30 -5.13 14.75
CA LEU A 223 -7.43 -4.48 14.12
C LEU A 223 -8.35 -5.54 13.54
N PHE A 224 -9.51 -5.73 14.17
CA PHE A 224 -10.53 -6.71 13.77
C PHE A 224 -10.01 -8.15 13.58
N GLY A 225 -9.03 -8.57 14.38
CA GLY A 225 -8.43 -9.91 14.33
C GLY A 225 -7.14 -9.99 13.50
N SER A 226 -6.76 -8.92 12.82
CA SER A 226 -5.53 -8.84 12.01
C SER A 226 -4.47 -8.00 12.70
N MET A 227 -3.22 -8.49 12.72
CA MET A 227 -2.08 -7.72 13.21
C MET A 227 -1.63 -6.73 12.15
N ILE A 228 -1.80 -5.43 12.40
CA ILE A 228 -1.48 -4.34 11.48
C ILE A 228 -0.29 -3.55 12.01
N ASN A 229 0.63 -3.21 11.10
CA ASN A 229 1.85 -2.49 11.40
C ASN A 229 1.70 -0.99 11.15
N THR A 230 2.18 -0.19 12.09
CA THR A 230 2.36 1.26 11.96
C THR A 230 3.84 1.58 12.18
N SER A 231 4.55 1.84 11.09
CA SER A 231 5.99 2.07 11.12
C SER A 231 6.34 3.53 11.34
N PHE A 232 7.41 3.76 12.10
CA PHE A 232 7.98 5.08 12.33
C PHE A 232 8.56 5.65 11.04
N GLN A 233 8.29 6.94 10.80
CA GLN A 233 8.92 7.72 9.75
C GLN A 233 10.03 8.60 10.33
N GLU A 234 9.73 9.33 11.41
CA GLU A 234 10.68 10.24 12.05
C GLU A 234 10.34 10.42 13.54
N VAL A 235 11.36 10.65 14.37
CA VAL A 235 11.20 11.04 15.78
C VAL A 235 11.83 12.41 15.98
N ARG A 236 11.00 13.46 16.01
CA ARG A 236 11.37 14.86 16.28
C ARG A 236 11.22 15.19 17.75
N GLU A 237 11.71 16.35 18.19
CA GLU A 237 11.80 16.76 19.61
C GLU A 237 10.56 16.41 20.44
N ASP A 238 9.36 16.84 19.99
CA ASP A 238 8.08 16.68 20.68
C ASP A 238 7.06 15.81 19.92
N GLU A 239 7.43 15.24 18.77
CA GLU A 239 6.49 14.58 17.86
C GLU A 239 7.13 13.37 17.16
N VAL A 240 6.36 12.29 17.03
CA VAL A 240 6.68 11.12 16.21
C VAL A 240 5.78 11.12 14.99
N THR A 241 6.34 10.92 13.80
CA THR A 241 5.59 10.73 12.55
C THR A 241 5.65 9.28 12.08
N PHE A 242 4.61 8.85 11.36
CA PHE A 242 4.42 7.47 10.91
C PHE A 242 4.11 7.41 9.41
N TYR A 243 4.45 6.28 8.78
CA TYR A 243 4.09 6.03 7.37
C TYR A 243 2.61 5.69 7.16
N ALA A 244 1.93 5.21 8.21
CA ALA A 244 0.51 4.87 8.23
C ALA A 244 -0.14 5.49 9.48
N PRO A 245 -1.45 5.76 9.49
CA PRO A 245 -2.05 6.40 10.64
C PRO A 245 -2.08 5.47 11.86
N VAL A 246 -1.94 6.05 13.04
CA VAL A 246 -2.40 5.46 14.29
C VAL A 246 -3.89 5.77 14.47
N PHE A 247 -4.61 4.88 15.16
CA PHE A 247 -6.02 5.05 15.46
C PHE A 247 -6.24 5.23 16.96
N GLU A 248 -7.12 6.18 17.29
CA GLU A 248 -7.51 6.50 18.65
C GLU A 248 -8.07 5.28 19.38
N GLY A 249 -7.65 5.10 20.64
CA GLY A 249 -8.22 4.09 21.53
C GLY A 249 -7.77 2.65 21.25
N LEU A 250 -7.01 2.39 20.19
CA LEU A 250 -6.42 1.07 19.95
C LEU A 250 -5.13 0.90 20.75
N GLU A 251 -4.90 -0.32 21.23
CA GLU A 251 -3.65 -0.70 21.89
C GLU A 251 -2.60 -1.10 20.84
N TYR A 252 -1.44 -0.45 20.91
CA TYR A 252 -0.25 -0.75 20.12
C TYR A 252 0.87 -1.24 21.04
N ARG A 253 1.74 -2.10 20.50
CA ARG A 253 3.02 -2.48 21.12
C ARG A 253 4.12 -2.46 20.08
N GLN A 254 5.36 -2.16 20.46
CA GLN A 254 6.48 -2.32 19.54
C GLN A 254 6.62 -3.81 19.16
N ALA A 255 6.90 -4.08 17.88
CA ALA A 255 7.06 -5.44 17.39
C ALA A 255 8.20 -6.18 18.10
N LYS A 256 8.12 -7.51 18.14
CA LYS A 256 9.28 -8.36 18.42
C LYS A 256 10.36 -8.11 17.37
N ALA A 257 11.62 -8.21 17.78
CA ALA A 257 12.73 -8.21 16.84
C ALA A 257 12.60 -9.40 15.87
N VAL A 258 12.87 -9.16 14.60
CA VAL A 258 12.99 -10.19 13.57
C VAL A 258 14.47 -10.36 13.27
N GLU A 259 15.04 -11.52 13.59
CA GLU A 259 16.48 -11.77 13.42
C GLU A 259 16.89 -11.84 11.94
N ASP A 260 16.11 -12.59 11.15
CA ASP A 260 16.36 -12.82 9.73
C ASP A 260 15.07 -12.52 8.96
N TYR A 261 15.02 -11.31 8.41
CA TYR A 261 13.85 -10.75 7.75
C TYR A 261 13.42 -11.58 6.54
N GLU A 262 14.37 -11.91 5.67
CA GLU A 262 14.14 -12.69 4.45
C GLU A 262 13.64 -14.09 4.79
N LYS A 263 14.32 -14.77 5.72
CA LYS A 263 13.97 -16.13 6.10
C LYS A 263 12.60 -16.24 6.79
N GLU A 264 12.20 -15.27 7.61
CA GLU A 264 10.87 -15.28 8.21
C GLU A 264 9.78 -15.04 7.14
N PHE A 265 10.03 -14.18 6.15
CA PHE A 265 9.11 -14.05 5.00
C PHE A 265 9.01 -15.34 4.19
N GLU A 266 10.13 -15.97 3.83
CA GLU A 266 10.14 -17.26 3.11
C GLU A 266 9.38 -18.33 3.87
N LYS A 267 9.59 -18.41 5.19
CA LYS A 267 8.87 -19.34 6.07
C LYS A 267 7.37 -19.08 6.05
N ARG A 268 6.91 -17.83 6.19
CA ARG A 268 5.47 -17.50 6.14
C ARG A 268 4.87 -17.79 4.76
N LEU A 269 5.57 -17.44 3.67
CA LEU A 269 5.10 -17.67 2.31
C LEU A 269 4.99 -19.17 1.97
N SER A 270 5.99 -19.96 2.37
CA SER A 270 5.99 -21.41 2.13
C SER A 270 4.83 -22.14 2.82
N GLN A 271 4.36 -21.63 3.95
CA GLN A 271 3.20 -22.16 4.68
C GLN A 271 1.86 -21.89 3.97
N LEU A 272 1.78 -20.81 3.18
CA LEU A 272 0.55 -20.47 2.46
C LEU A 272 0.33 -21.35 1.25
N GLN A 273 1.41 -21.86 0.62
CA GLN A 273 1.33 -22.69 -0.59
C GLN A 273 0.45 -22.08 -1.70
N ILE A 274 0.57 -20.76 -1.90
CA ILE A 274 -0.20 -20.01 -2.90
C ILE A 274 0.71 -19.35 -3.94
N GLU A 275 0.17 -19.19 -5.14
CA GLU A 275 0.73 -18.33 -6.18
C GLU A 275 -0.25 -17.14 -6.38
N PRO A 276 0.02 -15.97 -5.77
CA PRO A 276 -0.90 -14.86 -5.85
C PRO A 276 -0.91 -14.27 -7.27
N LEU A 277 -2.10 -13.90 -7.75
CA LEU A 277 -2.25 -13.15 -9.00
C LEU A 277 -1.56 -11.78 -8.91
N PHE A 278 -1.75 -11.11 -7.78
CA PHE A 278 -1.24 -9.78 -7.51
C PHE A 278 -0.68 -9.76 -6.10
N SER A 279 0.47 -9.12 -5.94
CA SER A 279 1.05 -8.80 -4.64
C SER A 279 1.67 -7.42 -4.69
N CYS A 280 1.63 -6.72 -3.56
CA CYS A 280 2.33 -5.47 -3.34
C CYS A 280 2.89 -5.49 -1.92
N ASN A 281 3.92 -4.69 -1.68
CA ASN A 281 4.60 -4.64 -0.39
C ASN A 281 4.75 -3.19 0.11
N CYS A 282 5.02 -3.05 1.39
CA CYS A 282 5.40 -1.77 1.97
C CYS A 282 6.83 -1.44 1.52
N ILE A 283 7.11 -0.17 1.24
CA ILE A 283 8.48 0.32 0.93
C ILE A 283 9.51 -0.11 1.98
N LEU A 284 9.08 -0.28 3.23
CA LEU A 284 9.97 -0.71 4.30
C LEU A 284 10.53 -2.12 4.07
N ASN A 285 9.81 -2.99 3.37
CA ASN A 285 10.33 -4.31 3.01
C ASN A 285 11.54 -4.23 2.06
N TYR A 286 11.72 -3.12 1.36
CA TYR A 286 12.92 -2.83 0.57
C TYR A 286 14.04 -2.18 1.42
N LEU A 287 13.67 -1.47 2.51
CA LEU A 287 14.63 -0.77 3.37
C LEU A 287 15.21 -1.63 4.50
N TYR A 288 14.54 -2.74 4.84
CA TYR A 288 15.04 -3.77 5.75
C TYR A 288 16.02 -4.69 5.04
#